data_AF-A0A1G4APR6-F1
#
_entry.id   AF-A0A1G4APR6-F1
#
_cell.length_a   1.000
_cell.length_b   1.000
_cell.length_c   1.000
_cell.angle_alpha   90.00
_cell.angle_beta   90.00
_cell.angle_gamma   90.00
#
_symmetry.space_group_name_H-M   'P 1'
#
loop_
_entity.id
_entity.type
_entity.pdbx_description
1 polymer ?
#
loop_
_entity_poly.entity_id
_entity_poly.type
_entity_poly.pdbx_seq_one_letter_code
_entity_poly.pdbx_strand_id
1 'polypeptide(L)'
;MNTSQNDGGLTGSAFQDSGRFPERGYGNLANLFARSPEVAIFRKFGYLSMMNLLRLQSELQELEQQLEDTREEDRNSTDPIRREYESSFRTMKQYAEDSDSIQYELLIEIRKKLEEYQLKFTVPATTSAHSTCQQRTN
;
A
#
# COMPACT_ATOMS: atom_id res chain seq x y z
N MET A 1 -35.33 -6.29 -62.26
CA MET A 1 -35.84 -7.13 -61.16
C MET A 1 -35.54 -6.42 -59.84
N ASN A 2 -36.56 -6.31 -59.00
CA ASN A 2 -36.59 -6.08 -57.53
C ASN A 2 -35.42 -6.75 -56.77
N THR A 3 -35.00 -6.41 -55.53
CA THR A 3 -35.61 -5.78 -54.32
C THR A 3 -34.44 -5.56 -53.33
N SER A 4 -34.29 -4.42 -52.64
CA SER A 4 -34.78 -4.09 -51.27
C SER A 4 -33.99 -4.69 -50.09
N GLN A 5 -33.94 -3.89 -49.00
CA GLN A 5 -33.54 -4.16 -47.59
C GLN A 5 -32.06 -3.93 -47.24
N ASN A 6 -31.67 -2.80 -46.62
CA ASN A 6 -31.84 -2.36 -45.21
C ASN A 6 -31.41 -3.40 -44.18
N ASP A 7 -30.43 -3.02 -43.35
CA ASP A 7 -30.40 -3.08 -41.87
C ASP A 7 -29.06 -2.42 -41.44
N GLY A 8 -28.95 -1.48 -40.51
CA GLY A 8 -29.77 -1.27 -39.33
C GLY A 8 -28.97 -1.65 -38.08
N GLY A 9 -28.18 -0.71 -37.55
CA GLY A 9 -28.04 -0.52 -36.11
C GLY A 9 -26.98 -1.31 -35.32
N LEU A 10 -26.16 -0.51 -34.62
CA LEU A 10 -25.79 -0.66 -33.20
C LEU A 10 -24.88 -1.84 -32.81
N THR A 11 -23.66 -1.52 -32.37
CA THR A 11 -23.36 -1.45 -30.92
C THR A 11 -21.98 -0.85 -30.70
N GLY A 12 -21.94 0.21 -29.89
CA GLY A 12 -20.72 0.65 -29.24
C GLY A 12 -20.36 -0.27 -28.08
N SER A 13 -19.14 -0.08 -27.58
CA SER A 13 -18.44 -0.86 -26.54
C SER A 13 -17.92 -2.21 -27.07
N ALA A 14 -16.65 -2.57 -26.90
CA ALA A 14 -15.72 -2.18 -25.87
C ALA A 14 -14.29 -2.26 -26.41
N PHE A 15 -13.47 -1.30 -26.00
CA PHE A 15 -12.03 -1.47 -25.81
C PHE A 15 -11.27 -2.08 -27.02
N GLN A 16 -11.27 -1.38 -28.14
CA GLN A 16 -10.19 -1.52 -29.12
C GLN A 16 -8.96 -0.78 -28.57
N ASP A 17 -8.27 -1.39 -27.61
CA ASP A 17 -6.83 -1.15 -27.47
C ASP A 17 -6.13 -2.19 -28.35
N SER A 18 -5.97 -1.83 -29.61
CA SER A 18 -5.13 -2.49 -30.59
C SER A 18 -3.65 -2.19 -30.31
N GLY A 19 -3.19 -2.48 -29.09
CA GLY A 19 -1.79 -2.63 -28.74
C GLY A 19 -1.41 -4.09 -28.89
N ARG A 20 -0.70 -4.43 -29.97
CA ARG A 20 -0.19 -5.78 -30.28
C ARG A 20 0.36 -6.48 -29.03
N PHE A 21 -0.43 -7.38 -28.44
CA PHE A 21 0.03 -8.14 -27.26
C PHE A 21 1.31 -8.89 -27.62
N PRO A 22 2.31 -8.94 -26.72
CA PRO A 22 3.54 -9.67 -26.98
C PRO A 22 3.19 -11.11 -27.30
N GLU A 23 3.44 -11.57 -28.52
CA GLU A 23 3.10 -12.94 -28.95
C GLU A 23 3.88 -14.00 -28.14
N ARG A 24 4.97 -13.59 -27.46
CA ARG A 24 5.86 -14.46 -26.69
C ARG A 24 6.31 -13.83 -25.37
N GLY A 25 6.75 -14.70 -24.45
CA GLY A 25 7.34 -14.30 -23.17
C GLY A 25 6.31 -13.91 -22.10
N TYR A 26 6.77 -13.19 -21.07
CA TYR A 26 5.96 -12.84 -19.90
C TYR A 26 4.73 -11.98 -20.23
N GLY A 27 4.77 -11.19 -21.31
CA GLY A 27 3.61 -10.40 -21.75
C GLY A 27 2.44 -11.25 -22.25
N ASN A 28 2.71 -12.36 -22.96
CA ASN A 28 1.67 -13.31 -23.36
C ASN A 28 1.08 -14.03 -22.13
N LEU A 29 1.96 -14.46 -21.21
CA LEU A 29 1.54 -15.12 -19.98
C LEU A 29 0.68 -14.21 -19.09
N ALA A 30 1.04 -12.93 -18.97
CA ALA A 30 0.22 -11.94 -18.26
C ALA A 30 -1.16 -11.76 -18.89
N ASN A 31 -1.24 -11.74 -20.22
CA ASN A 31 -2.51 -11.68 -20.94
C ASN A 31 -3.35 -12.95 -20.70
N LEU A 32 -2.73 -14.13 -20.70
CA LEU A 32 -3.40 -15.39 -20.37
C LEU A 32 -3.99 -15.36 -18.96
N PHE A 33 -3.21 -14.94 -17.95
CA PHE A 33 -3.68 -14.85 -16.57
C PHE A 33 -4.75 -13.78 -16.38
N ALA A 34 -4.71 -12.68 -17.13
CA ALA A 34 -5.75 -11.65 -17.10
C ALA A 34 -7.09 -12.17 -17.67
N ARG A 35 -7.04 -13.03 -18.70
CA ARG A 35 -8.24 -13.60 -19.36
C ARG A 35 -8.82 -14.80 -18.63
N SER A 36 -7.97 -15.56 -17.95
CA SER A 36 -8.34 -16.76 -17.21
C SER A 36 -7.69 -16.76 -15.83
N PRO A 37 -8.24 -16.00 -14.85
CA PRO A 37 -7.70 -15.94 -13.50
C PRO A 37 -7.64 -17.30 -12.78
N GLU A 38 -8.52 -18.23 -13.15
CA GLU A 38 -8.60 -19.59 -12.60
C GLU A 38 -7.37 -20.45 -12.89
N VAL A 39 -6.62 -20.17 -13.96
CA VAL A 39 -5.37 -20.87 -14.29
C VAL A 39 -4.13 -20.11 -13.82
N ALA A 40 -4.31 -18.91 -13.24
CA ALA A 40 -3.21 -18.08 -12.77
C ALA A 40 -2.69 -18.60 -11.43
N ILE A 41 -1.55 -19.30 -11.47
CA ILE A 41 -0.87 -19.82 -10.27
C ILE A 41 0.27 -18.88 -9.89
N PHE A 42 0.11 -18.18 -8.77
CA PHE A 42 1.15 -17.34 -8.19
C PHE A 42 1.76 -18.02 -6.96
N ARG A 43 3.09 -18.06 -6.91
CA ARG A 43 3.81 -18.51 -5.72
C ARG A 43 3.57 -17.51 -4.59
N LYS A 44 3.09 -17.99 -3.44
CA LYS A 44 3.11 -17.21 -2.20
C LYS A 44 4.54 -17.19 -1.65
N PHE A 45 5.04 -16.00 -1.33
CA PHE A 45 6.37 -15.81 -0.76
C PHE A 45 6.31 -15.66 0.77
N GLY A 46 5.58 -16.54 1.46
CA GLY A 46 5.28 -16.38 2.90
C GLY A 46 6.51 -16.14 3.78
N TYR A 47 7.60 -16.90 3.56
CA TYR A 47 8.86 -16.68 4.26
C TYR A 47 9.44 -15.28 4.01
N LEU A 48 9.53 -14.86 2.75
CA LEU A 48 10.10 -13.54 2.40
C LEU A 48 9.20 -12.39 2.88
N SER A 49 7.88 -12.56 2.80
CA SER A 49 6.92 -11.61 3.36
C SER A 49 7.10 -11.46 4.86
N MET A 50 7.24 -12.57 5.59
CA MET A 50 7.48 -12.56 7.05
C MET A 50 8.83 -11.93 7.38
N MET A 51 9.89 -12.25 6.64
CA MET A 51 11.21 -11.65 6.84
C MET A 51 11.17 -10.13 6.65
N ASN A 52 10.42 -9.65 5.67
CA ASN A 52 10.24 -8.22 5.44
C ASN A 52 9.45 -7.54 6.57
N LEU A 53 8.46 -8.22 7.17
CA LEU A 53 7.74 -7.73 8.34
C LEU A 53 8.65 -7.66 9.57
N LEU A 54 9.43 -8.71 9.83
CA LEU A 54 10.38 -8.75 10.94
C LEU A 54 11.44 -7.65 10.83
N ARG A 55 11.96 -7.40 9.63
CA ARG A 55 12.87 -6.27 9.37
C ARG A 55 12.22 -4.92 9.70
N LEU A 56 10.96 -4.70 9.28
CA LEU A 56 10.27 -3.44 9.60
C LEU A 56 10.03 -3.29 11.10
N GLN A 57 9.74 -4.39 11.81
CA GLN A 57 9.60 -4.36 13.26
C GLN A 57 10.91 -4.00 13.95
N SER A 58 12.05 -4.55 13.51
CA SER A 58 13.34 -4.18 14.10
C SER A 58 13.70 -2.71 13.82
N GLU A 59 13.46 -2.23 12.60
CA GLU A 59 13.69 -0.80 12.27
C GLU A 59 12.80 0.12 13.11
N LEU A 60 11.51 -0.23 13.30
CA LEU A 60 10.60 0.53 14.16
C LEU A 60 11.04 0.52 15.62
N GLN A 61 11.50 -0.62 16.13
CA GLN A 61 11.98 -0.75 17.51
C GLN A 61 13.24 0.10 17.75
N GLU A 62 14.17 0.12 16.78
CA GLU A 62 15.36 0.97 16.85
C GLU A 62 15.00 2.46 16.85
N LEU A 63 14.07 2.88 15.98
CA LEU A 63 13.60 4.27 15.93
C LEU A 63 12.83 4.67 17.20
N GLU A 64 12.04 3.76 17.77
CA GLU A 64 11.34 3.99 19.05
C GLU A 64 12.34 4.22 20.18
N GLN A 65 13.39 3.40 20.26
CA GLN A 65 14.45 3.59 21.25
C GLN A 65 15.15 4.94 21.07
N GLN A 66 15.54 5.29 19.84
CA GLN A 66 16.19 6.57 19.55
C GLN A 66 15.30 7.77 19.91
N LEU A 67 13.98 7.65 19.67
CA LEU A 67 13.03 8.70 20.04
C LEU A 67 12.94 8.88 21.56
N GLU A 68 12.98 7.79 22.32
CA GLU A 68 12.97 7.87 23.78
C GLU A 68 14.28 8.45 24.32
N ASP A 69 15.43 8.01 23.79
CA ASP A 69 16.73 8.57 24.15
C ASP A 69 16.77 10.09 23.86
N THR A 70 16.27 10.52 22.69
CA THR A 70 16.17 11.94 22.33
C THR A 70 15.24 12.72 23.27
N ARG A 71 14.12 12.12 23.70
CA ARG A 71 13.22 12.72 24.69
C ARG A 71 13.88 12.92 26.04
N GLU A 72 14.64 11.94 26.49
CA GLU A 72 15.39 12.04 27.74
C GLU A 72 16.45 13.13 27.66
N GLU A 73 17.17 13.23 26.54
CA GLU A 73 18.13 14.31 26.29
C GLU A 73 17.44 15.69 26.26
N ASP A 74 16.32 15.82 25.55
CA ASP A 74 15.54 17.05 25.47
C ASP A 74 15.02 17.51 26.84
N ARG A 75 14.54 16.56 27.67
CA ARG A 75 14.08 16.82 29.03
C ARG A 75 15.20 17.32 29.93
N ASN A 76 16.40 16.76 29.77
CA ASN A 76 17.60 17.12 30.55
C ASN A 76 18.37 18.31 29.96
N SER A 77 17.91 18.86 28.83
CA SER A 77 18.59 19.96 28.14
C SER A 77 18.54 21.26 28.94
N THR A 78 19.62 22.05 28.81
CA THR A 78 19.68 23.43 29.30
C THR A 78 18.81 24.36 28.46
N ASP A 79 18.50 23.98 27.22
CA ASP A 79 17.67 24.76 26.30
C ASP A 79 16.18 24.69 26.72
N PRO A 80 15.55 25.82 27.10
CA PRO A 80 14.15 25.84 27.46
C PRO A 80 13.21 25.43 26.31
N ILE A 81 13.59 25.66 25.05
CA ILE A 81 12.77 25.30 23.88
C ILE A 81 12.71 23.78 23.73
N ARG A 82 13.86 23.09 23.87
CA ARG A 82 13.94 21.63 23.80
C ARG A 82 13.13 20.95 24.89
N ARG A 83 13.16 21.50 26.12
CA ARG A 83 12.30 21.00 27.21
C ARG A 83 10.80 21.15 26.94
N GLU A 84 10.41 22.18 26.19
CA GLU A 84 9.00 22.42 25.86
C GLU A 84 8.44 21.35 24.90
N TYR A 85 9.30 20.66 24.14
CA TYR A 85 8.88 19.64 23.18
C TYR A 85 8.09 18.48 23.83
N GLU A 86 8.39 18.15 25.10
CA GLU A 86 7.66 17.12 25.87
C GLU A 86 6.16 17.46 26.00
N SER A 87 5.83 18.75 26.07
CA SER A 87 4.48 19.24 26.33
C SER A 87 3.77 19.79 25.09
N SER A 88 4.53 20.19 24.06
CA SER A 88 4.00 20.89 22.90
C SER A 88 4.60 20.36 21.60
N PHE A 89 3.86 19.48 20.94
CA PHE A 89 4.16 19.03 19.57
C PHE A 89 4.17 20.19 18.57
N ARG A 90 3.36 21.22 18.80
CA ARG A 90 3.31 22.41 17.96
C ARG A 90 4.63 23.18 18.03
N THR A 91 5.17 23.34 19.24
CA THR A 91 6.47 23.98 19.49
C THR A 91 7.57 23.16 18.81
N MET A 92 7.61 21.84 19.04
CA MET A 92 8.56 20.94 18.38
C MET A 92 8.52 21.05 16.85
N LYS A 93 7.35 21.01 16.23
CA LYS A 93 7.19 21.15 14.77
C LYS A 93 7.62 22.52 14.26
N GLN A 94 7.24 23.59 14.96
CA GLN A 94 7.57 24.95 14.55
C GLN A 94 9.08 25.18 14.58
N TYR A 95 9.75 24.69 15.62
CA TYR A 95 11.19 24.80 15.73
C TYR A 95 11.94 23.80 14.86
N ALA A 96 11.32 22.72 14.39
CA ALA A 96 11.92 21.81 13.41
C ALA A 96 12.21 22.46 12.05
N GLU A 97 11.49 23.54 11.70
CA GLU A 97 11.74 24.30 10.47
C GLU A 97 12.94 25.26 10.61
N ASP A 98 13.24 25.70 11.84
CA ASP A 98 14.29 26.69 12.15
C ASP A 98 15.54 26.09 12.82
N SER A 99 15.40 24.92 13.45
CA SER A 99 16.45 24.16 14.14
C SER A 99 16.19 22.67 13.91
N ASP A 100 17.20 21.90 13.53
CA ASP A 100 17.04 20.46 13.22
C ASP A 100 16.56 19.70 14.47
N SER A 101 15.23 19.60 14.65
CA SER A 101 14.60 18.88 15.76
C SER A 101 14.67 17.39 15.45
N ILE A 102 15.73 16.75 15.95
CA ILE A 102 15.96 15.30 15.84
C ILE A 102 14.70 14.53 16.27
N GLN A 103 14.03 14.97 17.33
CA GLN A 103 12.80 14.36 17.83
C GLN A 103 11.67 14.37 16.78
N TYR A 104 11.48 15.50 16.07
CA TYR A 104 10.48 15.62 15.03
C TYR A 104 10.82 14.78 13.79
N GLU A 105 12.10 14.72 13.41
CA GLU A 105 12.57 13.89 12.30
C GLU A 105 12.33 12.41 12.56
N LEU A 106 12.66 11.92 13.76
CA LEU A 106 12.39 10.54 14.17
C LEU A 106 10.90 10.21 14.10
N LEU A 107 10.03 11.13 14.52
CA LEU A 107 8.57 10.96 14.42
C LEU A 107 8.08 10.89 12.96
N ILE A 108 8.65 11.68 12.06
CA ILE A 108 8.37 11.61 10.62
C ILE A 108 8.81 10.25 10.06
N GLU A 109 9.98 9.75 10.46
CA GLU A 109 10.50 8.47 9.99
C GLU A 109 9.68 7.28 10.51
N ILE A 110 9.36 7.27 11.81
CA ILE A 110 8.49 6.26 12.44
C ILE A 110 7.15 6.22 11.70
N ARG A 111 6.55 7.38 11.40
CA ARG A 111 5.30 7.44 10.64
C ARG A 111 5.42 6.75 9.27
N LYS A 112 6.48 7.05 8.50
CA LYS A 112 6.69 6.43 7.18
C LYS A 112 6.82 4.90 7.30
N LYS A 113 7.58 4.42 8.29
CA LYS A 113 7.78 2.99 8.54
C LYS A 113 6.49 2.30 9.01
N LEU A 114 5.68 2.97 9.83
CA LEU A 114 4.37 2.48 10.25
C LEU A 114 3.40 2.36 9.08
N GLU A 115 3.36 3.34 8.17
CA GLU A 115 2.55 3.28 6.94
C GLU A 115 2.97 2.07 6.08
N GLU A 116 4.28 1.83 5.91
CA GLU A 116 4.81 0.66 5.20
C GLU A 116 4.45 -0.67 5.90
N TYR A 117 4.55 -0.71 7.23
CA TYR A 117 4.20 -1.88 8.03
C TYR A 117 2.71 -2.20 7.95
N GLN A 118 1.84 -1.20 8.11
CA GLN A 118 0.38 -1.37 8.02
C GLN A 118 -0.03 -1.87 6.64
N LEU A 119 0.58 -1.36 5.57
CA LEU A 119 0.31 -1.83 4.20
C LEU A 119 0.68 -3.31 4.02
N LYS A 120 1.81 -3.76 4.58
CA LYS A 120 2.26 -5.15 4.46
C LYS A 120 1.53 -6.12 5.39
N PHE A 121 1.14 -5.64 6.57
CA PHE A 121 0.38 -6.43 7.54
C PHE A 121 -1.09 -6.60 7.10
N THR A 122 -1.66 -5.60 6.43
CA THR A 122 -3.02 -5.66 5.89
C THR A 122 -3.04 -6.58 4.67
N VAL A 123 -3.10 -7.88 4.94
CA VAL A 123 -3.60 -8.86 3.99
C VAL A 123 -5.04 -8.44 3.67
N PRO A 124 -5.44 -8.23 2.41
CA PRO A 124 -6.83 -7.93 2.11
C PRO A 124 -7.65 -9.09 2.64
N ALA A 125 -8.54 -8.80 3.60
CA ALA A 125 -9.60 -9.71 3.98
C ALA A 125 -10.26 -10.10 2.67
N THR A 126 -10.11 -11.35 2.26
CA THR A 126 -10.92 -11.92 1.19
C THR A 126 -12.35 -11.73 1.66
N THR A 127 -13.02 -10.72 1.10
CA THR A 127 -14.46 -10.59 1.05
C THR A 127 -14.98 -11.99 0.76
N SER A 128 -15.59 -12.61 1.75
CA SER A 128 -16.19 -13.92 1.62
C SER A 128 -17.27 -13.80 0.55
N ALA A 129 -16.91 -14.15 -0.69
CA ALA A 129 -17.85 -14.46 -1.74
C ALA A 129 -18.51 -15.78 -1.38
N HIS A 130 -19.40 -15.74 -0.38
CA HIS A 130 -20.25 -16.86 -0.06
C HIS A 130 -21.68 -16.36 0.14
N SER A 131 -22.56 -16.95 -0.66
CA SER A 131 -24.01 -17.05 -0.45
C SER A 131 -24.90 -16.04 -1.17
N THR A 132 -25.02 -16.14 -2.50
CA THR A 132 -26.34 -16.05 -3.15
C THR A 132 -26.39 -16.87 -4.45
N CYS A 133 -26.38 -18.20 -4.32
CA CYS A 133 -26.84 -19.11 -5.37
C CYS A 133 -27.64 -20.26 -4.75
N GLN A 134 -28.76 -19.92 -4.11
CA GLN A 134 -29.88 -20.83 -3.90
C GLN A 134 -31.15 -20.00 -3.77
N GLN A 135 -31.82 -19.74 -4.90
CA GLN A 135 -33.27 -19.84 -5.03
C GLN A 135 -33.60 -20.17 -6.48
N ARG A 136 -33.49 -21.46 -6.81
CA ARG A 136 -34.16 -22.07 -7.95
C ARG A 136 -34.56 -23.48 -7.57
N THR A 137 -35.70 -23.61 -6.88
CA THR A 137 -36.59 -24.78 -6.94
C THR A 137 -37.88 -24.46 -6.20
N ASN A 138 -38.92 -24.16 -6.98
CA ASN A 138 -40.31 -24.63 -6.91
C ASN A 138 -41.27 -23.52 -7.34
#